data_AF-A0A645EML0-F1
#
_entry.id   AF-A0A645EML0-F1
#
_cell.length_a   1.000
_cell.length_b   1.000
_cell.length_c   1.000
_cell.angle_alpha   90.00
_cell.angle_beta   90.00
_cell.angle_gamma   90.00
#
_symmetry.space_group_name_H-M   'P 1'
#
loop_
_entity.id
_entity.type
_entity.pdbx_description
1 polymer ?
#
loop_
_entity_poly.entity_id
_entity_poly.type
_entity_poly.pdbx_seq_one_letter_code
_entity_poly.pdbx_strand_id
1 'polypeptide(L)'
;MFSSDTFGKGVRSGEYIYCSVSLDSWGETYFYRTEDDTINVGDYVIVPVGASNKELRGLVEEIDYYTADNVPFPLEKTKIICRKTEAPPNDENTDEDVD
;
A
#
# COMPACT_ATOMS: atom_id res chain seq x y z
N MET A 1 -11.69 28.78 14.11
CA MET A 1 -12.08 28.26 12.78
C MET A 1 -11.01 27.27 12.37
N PHE A 2 -11.21 25.98 12.64
CA PHE A 2 -10.44 24.92 12.01
C PHE A 2 -11.41 24.25 11.05
N SER A 3 -11.10 24.33 9.77
CA SER A 3 -11.98 23.92 8.68
C SER A 3 -12.36 22.45 8.85
N SER A 4 -13.67 22.24 8.89
CA SER A 4 -14.33 20.95 8.79
C SER A 4 -14.01 20.34 7.42
N ASP A 5 -13.14 19.34 7.33
CA ASP A 5 -13.07 18.40 6.19
C ASP A 5 -12.21 17.17 6.54
N THR A 6 -12.55 16.45 7.61
CA THR A 6 -12.15 15.04 7.74
C THR A 6 -13.34 14.25 8.26
N PHE A 7 -14.43 14.24 7.50
CA PHE A 7 -15.34 13.08 7.56
C PHE A 7 -14.48 11.88 7.19
N GLY A 8 -14.17 11.04 8.16
CA GLY A 8 -13.37 9.84 7.93
C GLY A 8 -13.91 9.12 6.70
N LYS A 9 -13.06 8.97 5.69
CA LYS A 9 -13.21 7.96 4.63
C LYS A 9 -13.01 6.59 5.29
N GLY A 10 -13.81 6.29 6.31
CA GLY A 10 -13.87 4.99 6.91
C GLY A 10 -14.39 4.06 5.83
N VAL A 11 -13.52 3.17 5.37
CA VAL A 11 -13.89 1.99 4.60
C VAL A 11 -15.20 1.47 5.18
N ARG A 12 -16.29 1.47 4.39
CA ARG A 12 -17.58 1.00 4.94
C ARG A 12 -17.39 -0.45 5.35
N SER A 13 -18.01 -0.83 6.45
CA SER A 13 -17.93 -2.20 6.97
C SER A 13 -18.32 -3.22 5.88
N GLY A 14 -17.32 -3.92 5.32
CA GLY A 14 -17.49 -4.88 4.21
C GLY A 14 -16.91 -4.48 2.84
N GLU A 15 -16.35 -3.27 2.70
CA GLU A 15 -15.56 -2.85 1.54
C GLU A 15 -14.07 -3.13 1.76
N TYR A 16 -13.34 -3.47 0.70
CA TYR A 16 -11.90 -3.68 0.70
C TYR A 16 -11.25 -2.69 -0.25
N ILE A 17 -10.16 -2.07 0.20
CA ILE A 17 -9.34 -1.20 -0.64
C ILE A 17 -8.43 -2.10 -1.45
N TYR A 18 -8.56 -2.06 -2.78
CA TYR A 18 -7.66 -2.70 -3.72
C TYR A 18 -6.74 -1.64 -4.32
N CYS A 19 -5.44 -1.83 -4.20
CA CYS A 19 -4.42 -1.00 -4.78
C CYS A 19 -3.73 -1.76 -5.91
N SER A 20 -3.68 -1.17 -7.10
CA SER A 20 -2.85 -1.62 -8.21
C SER A 20 -1.43 -1.15 -7.97
N VAL A 21 -0.54 -2.07 -7.63
CA VAL A 21 0.85 -1.76 -7.27
C VAL A 21 1.78 -2.26 -8.37
N SER A 22 2.49 -1.35 -9.02
CA SER A 22 3.51 -1.69 -10.01
C SER A 22 4.84 -2.02 -9.32
N LEU A 23 5.33 -3.23 -9.57
CA LEU A 23 6.59 -3.71 -9.03
C LEU A 23 7.69 -3.57 -10.08
N ASP A 24 8.58 -2.59 -9.90
CA ASP A 24 9.67 -2.32 -10.84
C ASP A 24 10.58 -3.55 -11.06
N SER A 25 10.71 -4.40 -10.02
CA SER A 25 11.49 -5.65 -10.09
C SER A 25 10.90 -6.72 -11.03
N TRP A 26 9.59 -6.70 -11.30
CA TRP A 26 8.89 -7.71 -12.12
C TRP A 26 8.25 -7.12 -13.38
N GLY A 27 8.11 -5.79 -13.46
CA GLY A 27 7.51 -5.10 -14.62
C GLY A 27 6.00 -5.32 -14.78
N GLU A 28 5.36 -5.90 -13.77
CA GLU A 28 3.92 -6.19 -13.75
C GLU A 28 3.24 -5.46 -12.59
N THR A 29 2.00 -5.03 -12.83
CA THR A 29 1.14 -4.42 -11.82
C THR A 29 0.27 -5.50 -11.17
N TYR A 30 0.35 -5.58 -9.85
CA TYR A 30 -0.35 -6.58 -9.04
C TYR A 30 -1.37 -5.91 -8.12
N PHE A 31 -2.52 -6.56 -7.94
CA PHE A 31 -3.54 -6.09 -7.02
C PHE A 31 -3.24 -6.52 -5.59
N TYR A 32 -3.14 -5.55 -4.69
CA TYR A 32 -2.99 -5.75 -3.26
C TYR A 32 -4.16 -5.15 -2.51
N ARG A 33 -4.43 -5.65 -1.31
CA ARG A 33 -5.42 -5.05 -0.41
C ARG A 33 -4.78 -4.30 0.73
N THR A 34 -5.47 -3.30 1.23
CA THR A 34 -5.06 -2.59 2.43
C THR A 34 -6.26 -2.25 3.30
N GLU A 35 -6.02 -2.11 4.59
CA GLU A 35 -6.98 -1.54 5.55
C GLU A 35 -6.64 -0.06 5.82
N ASP A 36 -5.43 0.38 5.49
CA ASP A 36 -5.01 1.78 5.55
C ASP A 36 -5.63 2.59 4.40
N ASP A 37 -6.60 3.45 4.71
CA ASP A 37 -7.19 4.42 3.77
C ASP A 37 -6.30 5.66 3.53
N THR A 38 -5.15 5.72 4.22
CA THR A 38 -4.15 6.79 4.09
C THR A 38 -3.31 6.66 2.82
N ILE A 39 -3.34 5.49 2.17
CA ILE A 39 -2.63 5.20 0.93
C ILE A 39 -3.37 5.84 -0.24
N ASN A 40 -2.67 6.64 -1.04
CA ASN A 40 -3.22 7.28 -2.23
C ASN A 40 -2.48 6.85 -3.49
N VAL A 41 -3.09 7.08 -4.65
CA VAL A 41 -2.42 6.88 -5.94
C VAL A 41 -1.19 7.78 -6.00
N GLY A 42 -0.05 7.20 -6.36
CA GLY A 42 1.27 7.84 -6.34
C GLY A 42 2.09 7.58 -5.07
N ASP A 43 1.51 6.98 -4.03
CA ASP A 43 2.26 6.56 -2.85
C ASP A 43 3.08 5.29 -3.11
N TYR A 44 4.17 5.17 -2.37
CA TYR A 44 4.95 3.94 -2.34
C TYR A 44 4.50 3.05 -1.19
N VAL A 45 4.45 1.75 -1.46
CA VAL A 45 4.01 0.75 -0.49
C VAL A 45 4.95 -0.44 -0.51
N ILE A 46 5.06 -1.11 0.64
CA ILE A 46 5.81 -2.35 0.78
C ILE A 46 4.84 -3.52 0.72
N VAL A 47 5.08 -4.43 -0.23
CA VAL A 47 4.22 -5.59 -0.47
C VAL A 47 5.04 -6.89 -0.45
N PRO A 48 4.50 -7.98 0.13
CA PRO A 48 5.20 -9.26 0.19
C PRO A 48 5.04 -10.05 -1.11
N VAL A 49 6.15 -10.43 -1.74
CA VAL A 49 6.16 -11.10 -3.05
C VAL A 49 6.70 -12.53 -2.95
N GLY A 50 6.05 -13.45 -3.65
CA GLY A 50 6.42 -14.87 -3.69
C GLY A 50 6.23 -15.62 -2.37
N ALA A 51 6.76 -16.86 -2.34
CA ALA A 51 6.73 -17.75 -1.17
C ALA A 51 7.69 -17.31 -0.05
N SER A 52 8.79 -16.63 -0.41
CA SER A 52 9.76 -16.10 0.54
C SER A 52 9.26 -14.88 1.32
N ASN A 53 8.02 -14.40 1.04
CA ASN A 53 7.46 -13.18 1.63
C ASN A 53 8.44 -12.01 1.54
N LYS A 54 9.11 -11.89 0.39
CA LYS A 54 10.10 -10.84 0.20
C LYS A 54 9.36 -9.51 0.09
N GLU A 55 9.60 -8.62 1.03
CA GLU A 55 9.11 -7.25 0.98
C GLU A 55 9.73 -6.54 -0.23
N LEU A 56 8.89 -6.15 -1.20
CA LEU A 56 9.29 -5.30 -2.31
C LEU A 56 8.52 -4.00 -2.24
N ARG A 57 9.20 -2.93 -2.67
CA ARG A 57 8.58 -1.64 -2.89
C ARG A 57 7.83 -1.67 -4.21
N GLY A 58 6.61 -1.18 -4.20
CA GLY A 58 5.87 -0.88 -5.41
C GLY A 58 5.18 0.48 -5.33
N LEU A 59 4.80 1.00 -6.48
CA LEU A 59 4.10 2.26 -6.62
C LEU A 59 2.62 1.99 -6.82
N VAL A 60 1.77 2.69 -6.06
CA VAL A 60 0.32 2.59 -6.25
C VAL A 60 -0.06 3.41 -7.48
N GLU A 61 -0.49 2.73 -8.54
CA GLU A 61 -0.95 3.36 -9.77
C GLU A 61 -2.45 3.64 -9.76
N GLU A 62 -3.24 2.77 -9.12
CA GLU A 62 -4.69 2.91 -9.00
C GLU A 62 -5.18 2.39 -7.65
N ILE A 63 -6.31 2.94 -7.17
CA ILE A 63 -6.99 2.48 -5.96
C ILE A 63 -8.49 2.37 -6.25
N ASP A 64 -9.01 1.17 -6.03
CA ASP A 64 -10.41 0.81 -6.19
C ASP A 64 -10.97 0.21 -4.91
N TYR A 65 -12.31 0.26 -4.76
CA TYR A 65 -13.01 -0.26 -3.60
C TYR A 65 -13.95 -1.36 -4.05
N TYR A 66 -13.77 -2.57 -3.51
CA TYR A 66 -14.58 -3.73 -3.85
C TYR A 66 -15.19 -4.35 -2.59
N THR A 67 -16.41 -4.88 -2.68
CA THR A 67 -16.99 -5.68 -1.60
C THR A 67 -16.59 -7.14 -1.74
N ALA A 68 -16.65 -7.93 -0.66
CA ALA A 68 -16.34 -9.37 -0.67
C ALA A 68 -17.06 -10.16 -1.80
N ASP A 69 -18.22 -9.68 -2.23
CA ASP A 69 -19.06 -10.29 -3.26
C ASP A 69 -18.70 -9.83 -4.69
N ASN A 70 -18.11 -8.64 -4.84
CA ASN A 70 -17.74 -8.04 -6.13
C ASN A 70 -16.23 -8.06 -6.42
N VAL A 71 -15.43 -8.75 -5.60
CA VAL A 71 -13.98 -8.80 -5.83
C VAL A 71 -13.64 -9.57 -7.11
N PRO A 72 -12.72 -9.05 -7.95
CA PRO A 72 -12.26 -9.77 -9.14
C PRO A 72 -11.46 -11.03 -8.78
N PHE A 73 -10.83 -11.02 -7.61
CA PHE A 73 -10.08 -12.15 -7.06
C PHE A 73 -10.47 -12.41 -5.61
N PRO A 74 -10.63 -13.68 -5.20
CA PRO A 74 -10.95 -14.01 -3.82
C PRO A 74 -9.89 -13.45 -2.88
N LEU A 75 -10.36 -12.85 -1.79
CA LEU A 75 -9.55 -12.23 -0.73
C LEU A 75 -8.42 -13.16 -0.25
N GLU A 76 -8.67 -14.46 -0.20
CA GLU A 76 -7.70 -15.48 0.21
C GLU A 76 -6.48 -15.59 -0.71
N LYS A 77 -6.64 -15.21 -1.98
CA LYS A 77 -5.54 -15.15 -2.96
C LYS A 77 -4.93 -13.76 -3.07
N THR A 78 -5.68 -12.73 -2.71
CA THR A 78 -5.19 -11.35 -2.76
C THR A 78 -4.35 -11.02 -1.54
N LYS A 79 -3.07 -10.73 -1.79
CA LYS A 79 -2.09 -10.33 -0.77
C LYS A 79 -2.45 -8.97 -0.17
N ILE A 80 -2.03 -8.75 1.07
CA ILE A 80 -2.23 -7.50 1.79
C ILE A 80 -0.92 -6.69 1.75
N ILE A 81 -1.05 -5.37 1.61
CA ILE A 81 0.07 -4.43 1.75
C ILE A 81 0.61 -4.53 3.18
N CYS A 82 1.93 -4.66 3.33
CA CYS A 82 2.54 -4.70 4.66
C CYS A 82 2.51 -3.33 5.33
N ARG A 83 2.87 -2.28 4.58
CA ARG A 83 2.89 -0.89 5.06
C ARG A 83 3.06 0.11 3.93
N LYS A 84 2.56 1.33 4.13
CA LYS A 84 2.94 2.53 3.36
C LYS A 84 4.41 2.88 3.64
N THR A 85 5.14 3.35 2.63
CA THR A 85 6.50 3.89 2.78
C THR A 85 6.64 5.23 2.06
N GLU A 86 7.21 6.21 2.74
CA GLU A 86 7.28 7.61 2.26
C GLU A 86 8.72 8.05 2.02
N ALA A 87 9.71 7.23 2.41
CA ALA A 87 11.10 7.66 2.47
C ALA A 87 11.85 7.34 1.17
N PRO A 88 12.65 8.28 0.61
CA PRO A 88 13.81 7.89 -0.18
C PRO A 88 14.73 7.00 0.68
N PRO A 89 15.67 6.22 0.09
CA PRO A 89 16.65 5.50 0.90
C PRO A 89 17.43 6.54 1.73
N ASN A 90 17.05 6.69 2.99
CA ASN A 90 17.76 7.53 3.92
C ASN A 90 19.00 6.73 4.35
N ASP A 91 20.03 6.81 3.53
CA ASP A 91 21.42 6.59 3.90
C ASP A 91 21.83 7.74 4.83
N GLU A 92 21.24 7.77 6.03
CA GLU A 92 21.71 8.64 7.12
C GLU A 92 21.49 7.90 8.43
N ASN A 93 22.48 7.08 8.75
CA ASN A 93 23.03 7.05 10.09
C ASN A 93 24.55 7.08 9.89
N THR A 94 25.06 8.24 9.45
CA THR A 94 26.43 8.62 9.82
C THR A 94 26.29 9.08 11.27
N ASP A 95 26.45 8.15 12.20
CA ASP A 95 26.70 8.51 13.58
C ASP A 95 28.01 9.29 13.59
N GLU A 96 27.88 10.60 13.78
CA GLU A 96 28.99 11.49 14.11
C GLU A 96 29.59 11.02 15.44
N ASP A 97 30.71 10.30 15.40
CA ASP A 97 31.64 10.30 16.53
C ASP A 97 32.85 11.15 16.13
N VAL A 98 32.79 12.39 16.62
CA VAL A 98 33.86 13.39 16.62
C VAL A 98 34.85 13.05 17.73
N ASP A 99 36.13 12.87 17.37
CA ASP A 99 37.28 13.13 18.26
C ASP A 99 38.37 13.89 17.49
#